data_AF-A0AAV2RET4-F1
#
_entry.id   AF-A0AAV2RET4-F1
#
_cell.length_a   1.000
_cell.length_b   1.000
_cell.length_c   1.000
_cell.angle_alpha   90.00
_cell.angle_beta   90.00
_cell.angle_gamma   90.00
#
_symmetry.space_group_name_H-M   'P 1'
#
loop_
_entity.id
_entity.type
_entity.pdbx_description
1 polymer ?
#
loop_
_entity_poly.entity_id
_entity_poly.type
_entity_poly.pdbx_seq_one_letter_code
_entity_poly.pdbx_strand_id
1 'polypeptide(L)'
;MVDHSPSASLEMNLDACENFVVKYSSVHLSTTYMYSQADSEDTPLGPINISFRELWYDADYLDNMNNRRSSLGSESLLEHDITEDQTLEGYWGSTDHGLDYSVLLGYEYQNDIYEIKKDLEKPYHPINCMASQPVVTSFMRCTLVNWLVKVNHELKFAPETAFLAVNLCDRFLQATPLAQDCLQLMATSALTVAAKMEECIVPGISELVAMCGGTYQPHHFRRMEVLMLSKLGFELYAPTTWFFITHLAMKAAESGSWDKRVVSLARYVSETCLCNYEVTQFLPSVQAAAGLLAATQLQRNQGINTTEFHNNVVKVIRSLYTVAEQEEATKCCNMMVVYMTPFLESLSPETGQVFFDPCTPPPLGILTPP
;
A
#
# COMPACT_ATOMS: atom_id res chain seq x y z
N MET A 1 -54.37 -10.32 -9.64
CA MET A 1 -54.28 -9.70 -8.30
C MET A 1 -52.81 -9.67 -7.95
N VAL A 2 -52.27 -8.46 -7.87
CA VAL A 2 -50.86 -8.17 -7.58
C VAL A 2 -50.74 -8.17 -6.06
N ASP A 3 -49.93 -9.07 -5.50
CA ASP A 3 -49.58 -9.04 -4.08
C ASP A 3 -48.40 -8.09 -3.87
N HIS A 4 -48.66 -7.03 -3.11
CA HIS A 4 -47.67 -6.05 -2.66
C HIS A 4 -47.03 -6.53 -1.36
N SER A 5 -45.74 -6.88 -1.41
CA SER A 5 -44.87 -6.86 -0.23
C SER A 5 -44.16 -5.50 -0.15
N PRO A 6 -44.06 -4.86 1.04
CA PRO A 6 -43.53 -3.51 1.14
C PRO A 6 -42.00 -3.48 1.08
N SER A 7 -41.48 -2.62 0.21
CA SER A 7 -40.08 -2.19 0.18
C SER A 7 -39.74 -1.45 1.48
N ALA A 8 -38.90 -2.04 2.33
CA ALA A 8 -38.24 -1.32 3.42
C ALA A 8 -37.11 -0.47 2.82
N SER A 9 -37.41 0.80 2.56
CA SER A 9 -36.41 1.83 2.32
C SER A 9 -35.62 2.06 3.61
N LEU A 10 -34.39 1.57 3.67
CA LEU A 10 -33.40 2.04 4.64
C LEU A 10 -33.04 3.48 4.26
N GLU A 11 -33.79 4.46 4.79
CA GLU A 11 -33.28 5.83 4.88
C GLU A 11 -32.16 5.83 5.93
N MET A 12 -30.94 5.65 5.44
CA MET A 12 -29.74 5.75 6.26
C MET A 12 -29.49 7.22 6.57
N ASN A 13 -29.69 7.58 7.84
CA ASN A 13 -29.55 8.94 8.33
C ASN A 13 -28.10 9.43 8.19
N LEU A 14 -27.86 10.40 7.29
CA LEU A 14 -26.54 10.99 7.01
C LEU A 14 -25.84 11.51 8.27
N ASP A 15 -26.60 12.03 9.25
CA ASP A 15 -26.07 12.50 10.53
C ASP A 15 -25.54 11.35 11.39
N ALA A 16 -26.09 10.14 11.25
CA ALA A 16 -25.61 8.96 11.96
C ALA A 16 -24.29 8.43 11.36
N CYS A 17 -24.12 8.53 10.02
CA CYS A 17 -22.86 8.20 9.36
C CYS A 17 -21.75 9.21 9.69
N GLU A 18 -22.04 10.52 9.69
CA GLU A 18 -21.06 11.55 10.07
C GLU A 18 -20.60 11.37 11.53
N ASN A 19 -21.52 11.08 12.45
CA ASN A 19 -21.18 10.80 13.84
C ASN A 19 -20.38 9.49 14.02
N PHE A 20 -20.62 8.48 13.19
CA PHE A 20 -19.85 7.23 13.22
C PHE A 20 -18.40 7.43 12.72
N VAL A 21 -18.20 8.20 11.65
CA VAL A 21 -16.86 8.51 11.09
C VAL A 21 -16.00 9.28 12.10
N VAL A 22 -16.58 10.20 12.87
CA VAL A 22 -15.91 10.93 13.96
C VAL A 22 -15.59 10.01 15.15
N LYS A 23 -16.48 9.05 15.46
CA LYS A 23 -16.25 8.09 16.55
C LYS A 23 -15.19 7.05 16.18
N TYR A 24 -15.15 6.58 14.94
CA TYR A 24 -14.16 5.60 14.47
C TYR A 24 -12.74 6.15 14.46
N SER A 25 -12.58 7.43 14.09
CA SER A 25 -11.30 8.15 14.20
C SER A 25 -10.85 8.39 15.64
N SER A 26 -11.79 8.41 16.61
CA SER A 26 -11.48 8.53 18.04
C SER A 26 -11.18 7.18 18.74
N VAL A 27 -11.79 6.08 18.29
CA VAL A 27 -11.56 4.74 18.88
C VAL A 27 -10.17 4.19 18.54
N HIS A 28 -9.60 4.55 17.40
CA HIS A 28 -8.26 4.07 17.00
C HIS A 28 -7.09 4.72 17.77
N LEU A 29 -7.32 5.87 18.41
CA LEU A 29 -6.39 6.45 19.39
C LEU A 29 -6.29 5.61 20.67
N SER A 30 -7.32 4.81 21.00
CA SER A 30 -7.36 4.06 22.25
C SER A 30 -6.60 2.72 22.20
N THR A 31 -6.44 2.12 21.02
CA THR A 31 -5.73 0.82 20.90
C THR A 31 -4.21 1.00 20.96
N THR A 32 -3.69 2.17 20.62
CA THR A 32 -2.28 2.54 20.85
C THR A 32 -2.03 3.05 22.27
N TYR A 33 -3.06 3.54 22.97
CA TYR A 33 -2.96 4.04 24.35
C TYR A 33 -3.13 2.96 25.44
N MET A 34 -3.53 1.73 25.09
CA MET A 34 -3.73 0.61 26.03
C MET A 34 -2.43 -0.12 26.44
N TYR A 35 -1.25 0.52 26.34
CA TYR A 35 0.02 0.03 26.90
C TYR A 35 0.67 0.98 27.91
N SER A 36 -0.10 1.91 28.50
CA SER A 36 0.40 2.82 29.55
C SER A 36 -0.14 2.56 30.95
N GLN A 37 -1.05 1.59 31.15
CA GLN A 37 -1.58 1.28 32.48
C GLN A 37 -1.77 -0.23 32.67
N ALA A 38 -0.65 -0.92 32.92
CA ALA A 38 -0.65 -2.21 33.59
C ALA A 38 0.57 -2.28 34.52
N ASP A 39 0.28 -2.07 35.79
CA ASP A 39 0.96 -2.53 37.01
C ASP A 39 2.44 -2.20 37.25
N SER A 40 2.59 -1.39 38.30
CA SER A 40 3.73 -1.28 39.20
C SER A 40 4.20 -2.65 39.71
N GLU A 41 5.47 -2.99 39.48
CA GLU A 41 6.46 -3.39 40.52
C GLU A 41 7.83 -3.72 39.87
N ASP A 42 8.83 -2.94 40.27
CA ASP A 42 10.29 -3.14 40.25
C ASP A 42 10.96 -4.01 39.15
N THR A 43 11.60 -3.35 38.17
CA THR A 43 13.04 -3.54 37.85
C THR A 43 13.55 -2.49 36.85
N PRO A 44 14.78 -1.96 36.98
CA PRO A 44 15.27 -0.89 36.11
C PRO A 44 15.85 -1.48 34.83
N LEU A 45 15.07 -1.47 33.74
CA LEU A 45 15.62 -1.65 32.40
C LEU A 45 16.08 -0.28 31.89
N GLY A 46 17.40 -0.13 31.77
CA GLY A 46 18.05 1.04 31.18
C GLY A 46 17.64 1.27 29.71
N PRO A 47 18.07 2.38 29.10
CA PRO A 47 17.54 2.82 27.81
C PRO A 47 17.86 1.81 26.71
N ILE A 48 16.80 1.34 26.03
CA ILE A 48 16.88 0.43 24.89
C ILE A 48 17.33 1.24 23.68
N ASN A 49 18.51 0.88 23.16
CA ASN A 49 19.12 1.47 21.97
C ASN A 49 18.57 0.78 20.71
N ILE A 50 17.98 1.55 19.79
CA ILE A 50 17.19 1.03 18.65
C ILE A 50 18.04 1.12 17.36
N SER A 51 18.42 -0.03 16.80
CA SER A 51 19.05 -0.17 15.48
C SER A 51 18.20 -1.06 14.56
N PHE A 52 16.90 -0.75 14.42
CA PHE A 52 15.97 -1.52 13.56
C PHE A 52 15.10 -0.66 12.63
N ARG A 53 15.35 0.65 12.58
CA ARG A 53 14.52 1.62 11.85
C ARG A 53 14.86 1.71 10.35
N GLU A 54 16.04 1.26 9.92
CA GLU A 54 16.56 1.45 8.55
C GLU A 54 16.15 0.39 7.52
N LEU A 55 15.49 -0.70 7.93
CA LEU A 55 15.14 -1.82 7.03
C LEU A 55 13.71 -1.73 6.46
N TRP A 56 12.83 -0.98 7.12
CA TRP A 56 11.39 -0.96 6.80
C TRP A 56 10.96 0.28 6.02
N TYR A 57 11.77 1.33 6.08
CA TYR A 57 11.56 2.59 5.39
C TYR A 57 12.91 3.11 4.93
N ASP A 58 13.01 3.63 3.70
CA ASP A 58 14.20 4.38 3.28
C ASP A 58 14.49 5.47 4.32
N ALA A 59 15.76 5.70 4.64
CA ALA A 59 16.18 6.67 5.68
C ALA A 59 15.56 8.08 5.46
N ASP A 60 15.28 8.44 4.21
CA ASP A 60 14.58 9.67 3.82
C ASP A 60 13.13 9.75 4.33
N TYR A 61 12.44 8.64 4.56
CA TYR A 61 11.06 8.62 5.06
C TYR A 61 10.96 9.05 6.52
N LEU A 62 11.95 8.66 7.33
CA LEU A 62 11.94 8.88 8.79
C LEU A 62 12.35 10.30 9.17
N ASP A 63 13.31 10.88 8.44
CA ASP A 63 13.72 12.28 8.60
C ASP A 63 12.56 13.24 8.24
N ASN A 64 11.70 12.81 7.32
CA ASN A 64 10.55 13.56 6.83
C ASN A 64 9.33 13.55 7.76
N MET A 65 9.15 12.51 8.60
CA MET A 65 8.04 12.46 9.58
C MET A 65 8.24 13.46 10.71
N ASN A 66 9.50 13.67 11.12
CA ASN A 66 9.89 14.71 12.08
C ASN A 66 9.75 16.11 11.47
N ASN A 67 10.09 16.28 10.19
CA ASN A 67 9.92 17.56 9.48
C ASN A 67 8.46 17.97 9.23
N ARG A 68 7.51 17.02 9.18
CA ARG A 68 6.08 17.35 9.17
C ARG A 68 5.55 17.80 10.53
N ARG A 69 6.13 17.32 11.63
CA ARG A 69 5.80 17.81 12.97
C ARG A 69 6.29 19.24 13.20
N SER A 70 7.40 19.64 12.59
CA SER A 70 7.98 20.98 12.75
C SER A 70 7.39 22.04 11.81
N SER A 71 6.71 21.65 10.71
CA SER A 71 6.05 22.60 9.79
C SER A 71 4.59 22.93 10.14
N LEU A 72 3.99 22.17 11.06
CA LEU A 72 2.69 22.47 11.64
C LEU A 72 2.89 23.50 12.76
N GLY A 73 2.55 24.75 12.45
CA GLY A 73 2.60 25.86 13.41
C GLY A 73 1.99 25.46 14.75
N SER A 74 2.78 25.72 15.80
CA SER A 74 2.39 25.61 17.20
C SER A 74 1.05 26.31 17.46
N GLU A 75 0.04 25.57 17.91
CA GLU A 75 -0.87 26.02 18.97
C GLU A 75 -1.71 24.86 19.52
N SER A 76 -1.50 24.60 20.82
CA SER A 76 -2.45 24.01 21.78
C SER A 76 -2.67 22.48 21.76
N LEU A 77 -1.91 21.75 22.59
CA LEU A 77 -2.36 21.32 23.93
C LEU A 77 -1.26 20.50 24.65
N LEU A 78 -0.82 21.03 25.80
CA LEU A 78 0.03 20.43 26.85
C LEU A 78 1.52 20.26 26.55
N GLU A 79 2.26 21.36 26.69
CA GLU A 79 3.70 21.35 26.98
C GLU A 79 3.95 20.70 28.35
N HIS A 80 4.67 19.60 28.38
CA HIS A 80 5.50 19.23 29.52
C HIS A 80 6.95 19.18 29.04
N ASP A 81 7.76 20.07 29.62
CA ASP A 81 9.16 20.32 29.35
C ASP A 81 10.00 19.04 29.23
N ILE A 82 10.69 18.87 28.10
CA ILE A 82 11.91 18.08 28.02
C ILE A 82 13.01 19.02 27.54
N THR A 83 13.87 19.41 28.47
CA THR A 83 15.07 20.19 28.24
C THR A 83 16.02 19.44 27.30
N GLU A 84 16.39 20.07 26.19
CA GLU A 84 17.52 19.67 25.34
C GLU A 84 18.83 19.75 26.14
N ASP A 85 19.47 18.60 26.36
CA ASP A 85 20.92 18.48 26.29
C ASP A 85 21.32 17.00 26.41
N GLN A 86 21.85 16.43 25.33
CA GLN A 86 23.07 15.60 25.31
C GLN A 86 23.24 14.93 23.93
N THR A 87 24.26 15.42 23.24
CA THR A 87 24.91 14.86 22.06
C THR A 87 25.19 13.35 22.21
N LEU A 88 24.64 12.53 21.30
CA LEU A 88 24.99 11.11 21.13
C LEU A 88 25.82 10.89 19.86
N GLU A 89 26.88 11.67 19.69
CA GLU A 89 28.02 11.27 18.85
C GLU A 89 28.92 10.34 19.67
N GLY A 90 28.88 9.02 19.42
CA GLY A 90 29.90 8.13 19.98
C GLY A 90 29.59 6.65 20.22
N TYR A 91 28.42 6.11 19.86
CA TYR A 91 28.06 4.73 20.23
C TYR A 91 27.96 3.76 19.04
N TRP A 92 28.99 3.70 18.20
CA TRP A 92 29.15 2.65 17.17
C TRP A 92 30.21 1.63 17.61
N GLY A 93 29.84 0.80 18.59
CA GLY A 93 30.67 -0.30 19.08
C GLY A 93 29.91 -1.62 19.06
N SER A 94 30.48 -2.62 18.41
CA SER A 94 30.02 -4.01 18.27
C SER A 94 29.47 -4.64 19.57
N THR A 95 28.36 -5.39 19.45
CA THR A 95 27.92 -6.48 20.34
C THR A 95 26.76 -7.17 19.61
N ASP A 96 26.90 -8.34 18.98
CA ASP A 96 27.02 -9.68 19.57
C ASP A 96 26.16 -9.92 20.83
N HIS A 97 24.87 -9.60 20.75
CA HIS A 97 23.84 -10.18 21.61
C HIS A 97 22.55 -10.40 20.82
N GLY A 98 22.25 -11.66 20.52
CA GLY A 98 21.01 -12.11 19.89
C GLY A 98 19.81 -11.77 20.75
N LEU A 99 19.10 -10.73 20.37
CA LEU A 99 17.69 -10.56 20.69
C LEU A 99 16.90 -11.21 19.55
N ASP A 100 15.92 -12.04 19.90
CA ASP A 100 15.11 -12.76 18.92
C ASP A 100 14.22 -11.76 18.16
N TYR A 101 14.67 -11.39 16.96
CA TYR A 101 13.97 -10.53 16.00
C TYR A 101 12.56 -11.05 15.67
N SER A 102 12.24 -12.30 16.03
CA SER A 102 10.91 -12.88 15.89
C SER A 102 9.84 -12.19 16.76
N VAL A 103 10.21 -11.72 17.96
CA VAL A 103 9.26 -11.19 18.96
C VAL A 103 8.80 -9.76 18.63
N LEU A 104 9.63 -8.98 17.93
CA LEU A 104 9.38 -7.54 17.71
C LEU A 104 8.50 -7.22 16.49
N LEU A 105 8.29 -8.18 15.60
CA LEU A 105 7.64 -7.99 14.28
C LEU A 105 6.40 -8.87 14.07
N GLY A 106 5.93 -9.56 15.11
CA GLY A 106 4.84 -10.52 14.97
C GLY A 106 5.22 -11.73 14.11
N TYR A 107 6.51 -12.10 14.05
CA TYR A 107 6.97 -13.30 13.33
C TYR A 107 6.26 -14.56 13.83
N GLU A 108 5.93 -14.60 15.13
CA GLU A 108 5.11 -15.65 15.74
C GLU A 108 3.81 -15.87 14.95
N TYR A 109 3.15 -14.79 14.54
CA TYR A 109 1.86 -14.82 13.84
C TYR A 109 2.00 -14.65 12.33
N GLN A 110 3.22 -14.61 11.77
CA GLN A 110 3.41 -14.27 10.35
C GLN A 110 2.65 -15.22 9.41
N ASN A 111 2.62 -16.52 9.76
CA ASN A 111 1.94 -17.53 8.96
C ASN A 111 0.42 -17.37 9.10
N ASP A 112 -0.06 -17.18 10.33
CA ASP A 112 -1.49 -16.97 10.60
C ASP A 112 -2.01 -15.71 9.90
N ILE A 113 -1.25 -14.61 9.95
CA ILE A 113 -1.59 -13.36 9.25
C ILE A 113 -1.59 -13.56 7.74
N TYR A 114 -0.63 -14.32 7.20
CA TYR A 114 -0.61 -14.68 5.78
C TYR A 114 -1.86 -15.46 5.39
N GLU A 115 -2.20 -16.53 6.12
CA GLU A 115 -3.38 -17.35 5.85
C GLU A 115 -4.67 -16.51 5.95
N ILE A 116 -4.82 -15.67 6.98
CA ILE A 116 -5.97 -14.77 7.13
C ILE A 116 -6.07 -13.82 5.92
N LYS A 117 -4.98 -13.16 5.53
CA LYS A 117 -5.00 -12.25 4.37
C LYS A 117 -5.20 -13.00 3.06
N LYS A 118 -4.72 -14.24 2.95
CA LYS A 118 -4.92 -15.11 1.79
C LYS A 118 -6.39 -15.52 1.66
N ASP A 119 -7.06 -15.83 2.76
CA ASP A 119 -8.50 -16.14 2.78
C ASP A 119 -9.36 -14.91 2.47
N LEU A 120 -8.93 -13.73 2.92
CA LEU A 120 -9.63 -12.46 2.69
C LEU A 120 -9.40 -11.88 1.29
N GLU A 121 -8.45 -12.36 0.49
CA GLU A 121 -8.13 -11.70 -0.77
C GLU A 121 -9.28 -11.82 -1.79
N LYS A 122 -10.00 -12.95 -1.81
CA LYS A 122 -11.09 -13.19 -2.77
C LYS A 122 -12.33 -12.32 -2.52
N PRO A 123 -12.85 -12.19 -1.29
CA PRO A 123 -13.97 -11.28 -1.01
C PRO A 123 -13.68 -9.82 -1.35
N TYR A 124 -12.42 -9.40 -1.20
CA TYR A 124 -11.98 -8.03 -1.49
C TYR A 124 -11.48 -7.85 -2.93
N HIS A 125 -11.49 -8.89 -3.77
CA HIS A 125 -10.97 -8.80 -5.12
C HIS A 125 -12.01 -8.18 -6.07
N PRO A 126 -11.73 -7.02 -6.69
CA PRO A 126 -12.61 -6.47 -7.71
C PRO A 126 -12.55 -7.32 -8.99
N ILE A 127 -13.69 -7.84 -9.44
CA ILE A 127 -13.79 -8.68 -10.63
C ILE A 127 -14.37 -7.84 -11.77
N ASN A 128 -13.59 -7.62 -12.82
CA ASN A 128 -14.02 -6.97 -14.05
C ASN A 128 -14.77 -5.64 -13.80
N CYS A 129 -14.29 -4.79 -12.89
CA CYS A 129 -15.00 -3.57 -12.46
C CYS A 129 -15.32 -2.61 -13.62
N MET A 130 -14.55 -2.64 -14.70
CA MET A 130 -14.81 -1.82 -15.90
C MET A 130 -16.01 -2.30 -16.71
N ALA A 131 -16.39 -3.59 -16.62
CA ALA A 131 -17.58 -4.10 -17.31
C ALA A 131 -18.88 -3.52 -16.73
N SER A 132 -18.85 -3.08 -15.46
CA SER A 132 -19.96 -2.41 -14.78
C SER A 132 -20.07 -0.91 -15.11
N GLN A 133 -19.11 -0.35 -15.85
CA GLN A 133 -19.02 1.09 -16.08
C GLN A 133 -19.59 1.48 -17.46
N PRO A 134 -20.54 2.43 -17.53
CA PRO A 134 -21.12 2.87 -18.81
C PRO A 134 -20.21 3.82 -19.58
N VAL A 135 -19.33 4.55 -18.88
CA VAL A 135 -18.51 5.64 -19.47
C VAL A 135 -17.02 5.46 -19.13
N VAL A 136 -16.70 5.03 -17.92
CA VAL A 136 -15.31 4.87 -17.47
C VAL A 136 -14.66 3.69 -18.20
N THR A 137 -13.53 3.96 -18.86
CA THR A 137 -12.74 2.94 -19.57
C THR A 137 -11.52 2.51 -18.76
N SER A 138 -10.93 1.36 -19.10
CA SER A 138 -9.66 0.89 -18.51
C SER A 138 -8.52 1.88 -18.70
N PHE A 139 -8.49 2.61 -19.82
CA PHE A 139 -7.52 3.68 -20.08
C PHE A 139 -7.67 4.87 -19.12
N MET A 140 -8.91 5.28 -18.84
CA MET A 140 -9.20 6.34 -17.87
C MET A 140 -8.80 5.93 -16.46
N ARG A 141 -9.08 4.67 -16.08
CA ARG A 141 -8.59 4.08 -14.82
C ARG A 141 -7.06 4.10 -14.76
N CYS A 142 -6.37 3.64 -15.80
CA CYS A 142 -4.90 3.66 -15.86
C CYS A 142 -4.33 5.07 -15.64
N THR A 143 -4.90 6.07 -16.32
CA THR A 143 -4.50 7.48 -16.16
C THR A 143 -4.73 7.98 -14.72
N LEU A 144 -5.88 7.63 -14.14
CA LEU A 144 -6.25 7.99 -12.78
C LEU A 144 -5.32 7.35 -11.74
N VAL A 145 -5.02 6.05 -11.86
CA VAL A 145 -4.15 5.33 -10.93
C VAL A 145 -2.71 5.85 -11.02
N ASN A 146 -2.21 6.13 -12.23
CA ASN A 146 -0.89 6.75 -12.41
C ASN A 146 -0.81 8.12 -11.72
N TRP A 147 -1.87 8.92 -11.78
CA TRP A 147 -1.96 10.17 -11.02
C TRP A 147 -2.04 9.92 -9.51
N LEU A 148 -2.86 8.98 -9.06
CA LEU A 148 -3.04 8.65 -7.64
C LEU A 148 -1.72 8.19 -6.99
N VAL A 149 -0.93 7.36 -7.67
CA VAL A 149 0.39 6.91 -7.18
C VAL A 149 1.34 8.11 -7.02
N LYS A 150 1.35 9.06 -7.97
CA LYS A 150 2.14 10.30 -7.83
C LYS A 150 1.69 11.14 -6.65
N VAL A 151 0.38 11.29 -6.45
CA VAL A 151 -0.16 12.02 -5.29
C VAL A 151 0.21 11.32 -3.98
N ASN A 152 0.18 9.99 -3.94
CA ASN A 152 0.64 9.22 -2.77
C ASN A 152 2.11 9.52 -2.44
N HIS A 153 2.98 9.58 -3.46
CA HIS A 153 4.38 9.96 -3.32
C HIS A 153 4.58 11.42 -2.87
N GLU A 154 3.82 12.36 -3.43
CA GLU A 154 3.84 13.78 -3.03
C GLU A 154 3.39 13.96 -1.57
N LEU A 155 2.39 13.20 -1.14
CA LEU A 155 1.93 13.12 0.25
C LEU A 155 2.87 12.28 1.14
N LYS A 156 3.90 11.67 0.56
CA LYS A 156 4.85 10.76 1.22
C LYS A 156 4.15 9.73 2.10
N PHE A 157 3.09 9.13 1.58
CA PHE A 157 2.39 8.02 2.20
C PHE A 157 3.13 6.70 1.94
N ALA A 158 2.90 5.72 2.81
CA ALA A 158 3.39 4.38 2.61
C ALA A 158 2.83 3.78 1.30
N PRO A 159 3.58 2.88 0.63
CA PRO A 159 3.08 2.19 -0.55
C PRO A 159 1.78 1.42 -0.28
N GLU A 160 1.64 0.81 0.90
CA GLU A 160 0.42 0.09 1.33
C GLU A 160 -0.83 0.95 1.12
N THR A 161 -0.76 2.25 1.43
CA THR A 161 -1.83 3.23 1.24
C THR A 161 -2.27 3.36 -0.22
N ALA A 162 -1.33 3.39 -1.17
CA ALA A 162 -1.63 3.44 -2.60
C ALA A 162 -2.29 2.14 -3.08
N PHE A 163 -1.75 0.98 -2.70
CA PHE A 163 -2.32 -0.32 -3.06
C PHE A 163 -3.74 -0.48 -2.52
N LEU A 164 -3.97 -0.06 -1.27
CA LEU A 164 -5.28 -0.10 -0.65
C LEU A 164 -6.25 0.88 -1.34
N ALA A 165 -5.80 2.11 -1.63
CA ALA A 165 -6.61 3.10 -2.34
C ALA A 165 -7.06 2.60 -3.72
N VAL A 166 -6.18 1.91 -4.47
CA VAL A 166 -6.55 1.31 -5.76
C VAL A 166 -7.58 0.20 -5.60
N ASN A 167 -7.45 -0.67 -4.58
CA ASN A 167 -8.47 -1.67 -4.28
C ASN A 167 -9.84 -1.03 -3.98
N LEU A 168 -9.86 0.01 -3.15
CA LEU A 168 -11.08 0.75 -2.83
C LEU A 168 -11.70 1.39 -4.08
N CYS A 169 -10.87 2.00 -4.95
CA CYS A 169 -11.32 2.55 -6.23
C CYS A 169 -12.02 1.50 -7.08
N ASP A 170 -11.38 0.35 -7.28
CA ASP A 170 -11.88 -0.69 -8.18
C ASP A 170 -13.15 -1.35 -7.65
N ARG A 171 -13.23 -1.65 -6.35
CA ARG A 171 -14.45 -2.17 -5.74
C ARG A 171 -15.59 -1.15 -5.79
N PHE A 172 -15.28 0.13 -5.60
CA PHE A 172 -16.27 1.19 -5.74
C PHE A 172 -16.80 1.30 -7.18
N LEU A 173 -15.91 1.24 -8.17
CA LEU A 173 -16.28 1.22 -9.60
C LEU A 173 -17.04 -0.06 -9.98
N GLN A 174 -16.80 -1.19 -9.31
CA GLN A 174 -17.62 -2.38 -9.53
C GLN A 174 -19.06 -2.20 -9.05
N ALA A 175 -19.25 -1.49 -7.93
CA ALA A 175 -20.54 -1.33 -7.26
C ALA A 175 -21.35 -0.10 -7.72
N THR A 176 -20.68 0.92 -8.25
CA THR A 176 -21.29 2.24 -8.52
C THR A 176 -20.91 2.76 -9.90
N PRO A 177 -21.87 2.91 -10.84
CA PRO A 177 -21.64 3.62 -12.09
C PRO A 177 -21.20 5.06 -11.81
N LEU A 178 -20.09 5.48 -12.40
CA LEU A 178 -19.50 6.79 -12.14
C LEU A 178 -19.37 7.61 -13.43
N ALA A 179 -19.66 8.90 -13.35
CA ALA A 179 -19.39 9.83 -14.42
C ALA A 179 -17.88 10.15 -14.49
N GLN A 180 -17.38 10.42 -15.69
CA GLN A 180 -15.96 10.68 -15.94
C GLN A 180 -15.39 11.83 -15.10
N ASP A 181 -16.15 12.91 -14.94
CA ASP A 181 -15.80 14.11 -14.19
C ASP A 181 -15.68 13.87 -12.68
N CYS A 182 -16.19 12.75 -12.18
CA CYS A 182 -16.12 12.36 -10.77
C CYS A 182 -14.95 11.42 -10.45
N LEU A 183 -14.18 10.96 -11.45
CA LEU A 183 -13.10 10.00 -11.24
C LEU A 183 -12.01 10.52 -10.31
N GLN A 184 -11.54 11.76 -10.51
CA GLN A 184 -10.50 12.35 -9.65
C GLN A 184 -11.01 12.49 -8.22
N LEU A 185 -12.23 12.99 -8.01
CA LEU A 185 -12.86 13.07 -6.69
C LEU A 185 -12.96 11.70 -5.99
N MET A 186 -13.37 10.67 -6.74
CA MET A 186 -13.47 9.30 -6.23
C MET A 186 -12.09 8.77 -5.82
N ALA A 187 -11.07 8.93 -6.67
CA ALA A 187 -9.70 8.51 -6.37
C ALA A 187 -9.10 9.21 -5.16
N THR A 188 -9.29 10.53 -5.05
CA THR A 188 -8.83 11.30 -3.88
C THR A 188 -9.55 10.86 -2.60
N SER A 189 -10.84 10.54 -2.70
CA SER A 189 -11.61 10.04 -1.54
C SER A 189 -11.14 8.64 -1.14
N ALA A 190 -10.88 7.75 -2.10
CA ALA A 190 -10.30 6.42 -1.83
C ALA A 190 -8.92 6.53 -1.17
N LEU A 191 -8.05 7.42 -1.66
CA LEU A 191 -6.75 7.67 -1.05
C LEU A 191 -6.87 8.22 0.37
N THR A 192 -7.82 9.11 0.61
CA THR A 192 -8.10 9.66 1.95
C THR A 192 -8.60 8.57 2.90
N VAL A 193 -9.49 7.68 2.43
CA VAL A 193 -9.99 6.55 3.22
C VAL A 193 -8.86 5.56 3.52
N ALA A 194 -8.04 5.21 2.53
CA ALA A 194 -6.87 4.35 2.73
C ALA A 194 -5.87 4.99 3.72
N ALA A 195 -5.60 6.29 3.60
CA ALA A 195 -4.73 7.00 4.51
C ALA A 195 -5.28 7.03 5.94
N LYS A 196 -6.60 7.12 6.14
CA LYS A 196 -7.20 6.97 7.49
C LYS A 196 -7.04 5.57 8.09
N MET A 197 -6.75 4.56 7.26
CA MET A 197 -6.49 3.19 7.72
C MET A 197 -5.01 2.95 8.01
N GLU A 198 -4.11 3.51 7.19
CA GLU A 198 -2.67 3.18 7.21
C GLU A 198 -1.78 4.29 7.79
N GLU A 199 -2.21 5.55 7.75
CA GLU A 199 -1.37 6.72 8.04
C GLU A 199 -1.74 7.40 9.36
N CYS A 200 -0.73 7.94 10.05
CA CYS A 200 -0.95 8.74 11.26
C CYS A 200 -1.50 10.14 10.97
N ILE A 201 -1.19 10.69 9.78
CA ILE A 201 -1.53 12.07 9.41
C ILE A 201 -2.16 12.05 8.02
N VAL A 202 -3.40 12.52 7.94
CA VAL A 202 -4.20 12.55 6.71
C VAL A 202 -4.46 14.01 6.32
N PRO A 203 -4.39 14.37 5.02
CA PRO A 203 -4.61 15.73 4.55
C PRO A 203 -6.00 16.25 4.93
N GLY A 204 -6.04 17.54 5.28
CA GLY A 204 -7.29 18.25 5.51
C GLY A 204 -8.05 18.50 4.21
N ILE A 205 -9.36 18.79 4.30
CA ILE A 205 -10.20 19.03 3.11
C ILE A 205 -9.69 20.18 2.23
N SER A 206 -9.12 21.24 2.83
CA SER A 206 -8.51 22.35 2.08
C SER A 206 -7.33 21.89 1.21
N GLU A 207 -6.52 20.95 1.69
CA GLU A 207 -5.42 20.36 0.93
C GLU A 207 -5.94 19.47 -0.19
N LEU A 208 -6.99 18.68 0.07
CA LEU A 208 -7.67 17.88 -0.96
C LEU A 208 -8.23 18.74 -2.11
N VAL A 209 -8.84 19.88 -1.77
CA VAL A 209 -9.32 20.88 -2.75
C VAL A 209 -8.15 21.41 -3.58
N ALA A 210 -7.04 21.77 -2.95
CA ALA A 210 -5.85 22.27 -3.63
C ALA A 210 -5.22 21.23 -4.56
N MET A 211 -5.10 19.97 -4.11
CA MET A 211 -4.61 18.83 -4.92
C MET A 211 -5.44 18.61 -6.19
N CYS A 212 -6.75 18.82 -6.11
CA CYS A 212 -7.64 18.71 -7.26
C CYS A 212 -7.74 20.01 -8.09
N GLY A 213 -6.84 20.98 -7.88
CA GLY A 213 -6.82 22.25 -8.60
C GLY A 213 -8.06 23.13 -8.37
N GLY A 214 -8.77 22.97 -7.25
CA GLY A 214 -10.01 23.69 -6.96
C GLY A 214 -11.23 23.21 -7.75
N THR A 215 -11.13 22.10 -8.49
CA THR A 215 -12.23 21.54 -9.30
C THR A 215 -13.45 21.20 -8.45
N TYR A 216 -13.25 20.78 -7.21
CA TYR A 216 -14.32 20.33 -6.31
C TYR A 216 -14.43 21.21 -5.08
N GLN A 217 -15.66 21.38 -4.59
CA GLN A 217 -15.94 22.07 -3.34
C GLN A 217 -15.74 21.14 -2.13
N PRO A 218 -15.45 21.67 -0.93
CA PRO A 218 -15.23 20.87 0.29
C PRO A 218 -16.30 19.80 0.57
N HIS A 219 -17.57 20.11 0.30
CA HIS A 219 -18.68 19.19 0.56
C HIS A 219 -18.73 18.01 -0.43
N HIS A 220 -18.11 18.12 -1.61
CA HIS A 220 -18.01 17.00 -2.55
C HIS A 220 -17.15 15.86 -1.99
N PHE A 221 -16.02 16.20 -1.33
CA PHE A 221 -15.13 15.20 -0.72
C PHE A 221 -15.83 14.42 0.40
N ARG A 222 -16.52 15.13 1.31
CA ARG A 222 -17.29 14.48 2.40
C ARG A 222 -18.36 13.54 1.86
N ARG A 223 -19.12 14.00 0.85
CA ARG A 223 -20.18 13.19 0.24
C ARG A 223 -19.63 11.96 -0.48
N MET A 224 -18.53 12.11 -1.22
CA MET A 224 -17.89 10.99 -1.91
C MET A 224 -17.32 9.97 -0.92
N GLU A 225 -16.68 10.43 0.16
CA GLU A 225 -16.22 9.56 1.25
C GLU A 225 -17.38 8.77 1.86
N VAL A 226 -18.46 9.44 2.28
CA VAL A 226 -19.63 8.77 2.85
C VAL A 226 -20.24 7.77 1.86
N LEU A 227 -20.36 8.16 0.59
CA LEU A 227 -20.87 7.28 -0.46
C LEU A 227 -19.98 6.04 -0.63
N MET A 228 -18.67 6.19 -0.65
CA MET A 228 -17.71 5.10 -0.77
C MET A 228 -17.81 4.14 0.40
N LEU A 229 -17.77 4.65 1.63
CA LEU A 229 -17.92 3.85 2.85
C LEU A 229 -19.24 3.06 2.85
N SER A 230 -20.33 3.72 2.45
CA SER A 230 -21.66 3.11 2.37
C SER A 230 -21.73 2.01 1.32
N LYS A 231 -21.13 2.22 0.14
CA LYS A 231 -21.15 1.26 -0.96
C LYS A 231 -20.26 0.06 -0.73
N LEU A 232 -19.17 0.24 0.01
CA LEU A 232 -18.24 -0.82 0.40
C LEU A 232 -18.61 -1.49 1.74
N GLY A 233 -19.70 -1.07 2.39
CA GLY A 233 -20.15 -1.67 3.65
C GLY A 233 -19.13 -1.55 4.78
N PHE A 234 -18.25 -0.55 4.76
CA PHE A 234 -17.12 -0.39 5.69
C PHE A 234 -16.11 -1.57 5.70
N GLU A 235 -16.16 -2.44 4.69
CA GLU A 235 -15.14 -3.47 4.49
C GLU A 235 -13.93 -2.83 3.79
N LEU A 236 -13.05 -2.19 4.57
CA LEU A 236 -11.97 -1.35 4.04
C LEU A 236 -10.60 -2.02 4.01
N TYR A 237 -10.32 -2.98 4.90
CA TYR A 237 -8.98 -3.50 5.10
C TYR A 237 -8.65 -4.67 4.14
N ALA A 238 -8.51 -4.35 2.86
CA ALA A 238 -8.23 -5.32 1.80
C ALA A 238 -6.79 -5.84 1.86
N PRO A 239 -6.55 -7.16 1.63
CA PRO A 239 -5.21 -7.67 1.39
C PRO A 239 -4.56 -7.04 0.15
N THR A 240 -3.33 -6.56 0.28
CA THR A 240 -2.62 -5.86 -0.80
C THR A 240 -1.47 -6.70 -1.36
N THR A 241 -1.13 -6.43 -2.61
CA THR A 241 0.06 -7.01 -3.26
C THR A 241 1.34 -6.63 -2.51
N TRP A 242 1.43 -5.42 -1.94
CA TRP A 242 2.58 -4.95 -1.18
C TRP A 242 2.87 -5.81 0.06
N PHE A 243 1.83 -6.12 0.84
CA PHE A 243 1.93 -7.06 1.97
C PHE A 243 2.49 -8.42 1.52
N PHE A 244 1.90 -9.01 0.47
CA PHE A 244 2.30 -10.35 0.02
C PHE A 244 3.72 -10.38 -0.53
N ILE A 245 4.20 -9.34 -1.24
CA ILE A 245 5.59 -9.26 -1.70
C ILE A 245 6.54 -9.35 -0.51
N THR A 246 6.26 -8.57 0.54
CA THR A 246 7.10 -8.50 1.73
C THR A 246 7.12 -9.85 2.45
N HIS A 247 5.96 -10.49 2.64
CA HIS A 247 5.87 -11.81 3.26
C HIS A 247 6.63 -12.89 2.47
N LEU A 248 6.40 -12.97 1.15
CA LEU A 248 7.05 -13.99 0.30
C LEU A 248 8.57 -13.78 0.21
N ALA A 249 9.03 -12.52 0.16
CA ALA A 249 10.45 -12.20 0.16
C ALA A 249 11.13 -12.61 1.48
N MET A 250 10.47 -12.38 2.62
CA MET A 250 10.96 -12.81 3.93
C MET A 250 11.03 -14.34 4.03
N LYS A 251 9.98 -15.05 3.59
CA LYS A 251 9.98 -16.52 3.51
C LYS A 251 11.09 -17.07 2.62
N ALA A 252 11.37 -16.42 1.49
CA ALA A 252 12.47 -16.82 0.62
C ALA A 252 13.83 -16.62 1.29
N ALA A 253 13.96 -15.60 2.14
CA ALA A 253 15.19 -15.30 2.87
C ALA A 253 15.48 -16.25 4.04
N GLU A 254 14.46 -16.89 4.62
CA GLU A 254 14.65 -17.97 5.62
C GLU A 254 15.49 -19.13 5.07
N SER A 255 15.53 -19.31 3.74
CA SER A 255 16.38 -20.31 3.07
C SER A 255 17.82 -19.85 2.80
N GLY A 256 18.25 -18.71 3.36
CA GLY A 256 19.66 -18.30 3.43
C GLY A 256 20.12 -17.23 2.42
N SER A 257 19.22 -16.63 1.64
CA SER A 257 19.57 -15.62 0.64
C SER A 257 18.56 -14.47 0.63
N TRP A 258 19.05 -13.23 0.75
CA TRP A 258 18.25 -12.01 0.60
C TRP A 258 18.89 -11.14 -0.50
N ASP A 259 18.14 -10.86 -1.57
CA ASP A 259 18.58 -9.90 -2.59
C ASP A 259 17.73 -8.63 -2.54
N LYS A 260 18.28 -7.60 -1.87
CA LYS A 260 17.64 -6.28 -1.74
C LYS A 260 17.24 -5.71 -3.10
N ARG A 261 18.04 -5.92 -4.16
CA ARG A 261 17.75 -5.37 -5.48
C ARG A 261 16.52 -6.04 -6.07
N VAL A 262 16.41 -7.36 -5.94
CA VAL A 262 15.24 -8.11 -6.45
C VAL A 262 13.97 -7.63 -5.74
N VAL A 263 14.03 -7.51 -4.41
CA VAL A 263 12.86 -7.08 -3.62
C VAL A 263 12.45 -5.64 -3.95
N SER A 264 13.41 -4.72 -4.05
CA SER A 264 13.15 -3.33 -4.48
C SER A 264 12.57 -3.26 -5.89
N LEU A 265 13.10 -4.04 -6.83
CA LEU A 265 12.56 -4.08 -8.19
C LEU A 265 11.17 -4.70 -8.22
N ALA A 266 10.90 -5.77 -7.46
CA ALA A 266 9.58 -6.40 -7.39
C ALA A 266 8.51 -5.44 -6.89
N ARG A 267 8.85 -4.66 -5.84
CA ARG A 267 8.02 -3.58 -5.29
C ARG A 267 7.71 -2.53 -6.35
N TYR A 268 8.74 -2.04 -7.03
CA TYR A 268 8.58 -1.05 -8.09
C TYR A 268 7.74 -1.55 -9.28
N VAL A 269 8.03 -2.76 -9.77
CA VAL A 269 7.26 -3.39 -10.86
C VAL A 269 5.78 -3.49 -10.46
N SER A 270 5.51 -3.91 -9.23
CA SER A 270 4.14 -4.09 -8.74
C SER A 270 3.40 -2.76 -8.56
N GLU A 271 4.08 -1.73 -8.06
CA GLU A 271 3.50 -0.38 -7.95
C GLU A 271 3.20 0.19 -9.34
N THR A 272 4.14 0.04 -10.28
CA THR A 272 3.96 0.50 -11.66
C THR A 272 2.80 -0.23 -12.35
N CYS A 273 2.65 -1.54 -12.08
CA CYS A 273 1.58 -2.36 -12.64
C CYS A 273 0.21 -2.12 -12.00
N LEU A 274 0.07 -1.32 -10.93
CA LEU A 274 -1.25 -0.91 -10.41
C LEU A 274 -2.11 -0.23 -11.49
N CYS A 275 -1.45 0.47 -12.43
CA CYS A 275 -2.11 1.12 -13.55
C CYS A 275 -2.62 0.13 -14.61
N ASN A 276 -1.98 -1.03 -14.74
CA ASN A 276 -2.30 -2.05 -15.73
C ASN A 276 -3.51 -2.88 -15.29
N TYR A 277 -4.66 -2.63 -15.94
CA TYR A 277 -5.93 -3.25 -15.58
C TYR A 277 -5.93 -4.78 -15.73
N GLU A 278 -5.19 -5.34 -16.68
CA GLU A 278 -5.12 -6.79 -16.89
C GLU A 278 -4.37 -7.47 -15.74
N VAL A 279 -3.28 -6.84 -15.27
CA VAL A 279 -2.52 -7.31 -14.10
C VAL A 279 -3.36 -7.23 -12.84
N THR A 280 -4.17 -6.19 -12.66
CA THR A 280 -5.02 -6.06 -11.46
C THR A 280 -6.19 -7.06 -11.43
N GLN A 281 -6.45 -7.82 -12.50
CA GLN A 281 -7.45 -8.90 -12.48
C GLN A 281 -6.97 -10.15 -11.74
N PHE A 282 -5.66 -10.30 -11.48
CA PHE A 282 -5.11 -11.40 -10.69
C PHE A 282 -5.25 -11.10 -9.20
N LEU A 283 -5.36 -12.14 -8.36
CA LEU A 283 -5.42 -11.94 -6.91
C LEU A 283 -4.12 -11.26 -6.39
N PRO A 284 -4.19 -10.43 -5.33
CA PRO A 284 -3.03 -9.71 -4.80
C PRO A 284 -1.83 -10.61 -4.46
N SER A 285 -2.06 -11.81 -3.92
CA SER A 285 -0.98 -12.77 -3.65
C SER A 285 -0.32 -13.31 -4.94
N VAL A 286 -1.12 -13.55 -5.98
CA VAL A 286 -0.66 -13.99 -7.30
C VAL A 286 0.14 -12.87 -7.97
N GLN A 287 -0.33 -11.62 -7.88
CA GLN A 287 0.42 -10.45 -8.35
C GLN A 287 1.76 -10.32 -7.62
N ALA A 288 1.81 -10.59 -6.32
CA ALA A 288 3.04 -10.49 -5.53
C ALA A 288 4.06 -11.57 -5.92
N ALA A 289 3.61 -12.81 -6.08
CA ALA A 289 4.43 -13.90 -6.58
C ALA A 289 4.97 -13.57 -7.98
N ALA A 290 4.10 -13.07 -8.87
CA ALA A 290 4.47 -12.62 -10.20
C ALA A 290 5.49 -11.48 -10.19
N GLY A 291 5.34 -10.49 -9.30
CA GLY A 291 6.25 -9.36 -9.17
C GLY A 291 7.66 -9.79 -8.75
N LEU A 292 7.78 -10.74 -7.82
CA LEU A 292 9.07 -11.32 -7.43
C LEU A 292 9.72 -12.11 -8.57
N LEU A 293 8.95 -12.94 -9.27
CA LEU A 293 9.44 -13.68 -10.44
C LEU A 293 9.89 -12.74 -11.56
N ALA A 294 9.07 -11.73 -11.88
CA ALA A 294 9.37 -10.72 -12.89
C ALA A 294 10.67 -9.96 -12.54
N ALA A 295 10.84 -9.54 -11.29
CA ALA A 295 12.06 -8.87 -10.84
C ALA A 295 13.31 -9.75 -11.01
N THR A 296 13.24 -11.03 -10.63
CA THR A 296 14.38 -11.95 -10.84
C THR A 296 14.71 -12.14 -12.32
N GLN A 297 13.70 -12.23 -13.19
CA GLN A 297 13.87 -12.37 -14.63
C GLN A 297 14.47 -11.12 -15.26
N LEU A 298 13.96 -9.93 -14.91
CA LEU A 298 14.46 -8.66 -15.40
C LEU A 298 15.93 -8.43 -15.01
N GLN A 299 16.32 -8.79 -13.79
CA GLN A 299 17.73 -8.71 -13.38
C GLN A 299 18.64 -9.70 -14.10
N ARG A 300 18.15 -10.92 -14.37
CA ARG A 300 18.89 -11.91 -15.18
C ARG A 300 19.10 -11.43 -16.61
N ASN A 301 18.11 -10.76 -17.20
CA ASN A 301 18.25 -10.15 -18.52
C ASN A 301 19.34 -9.06 -18.55
N GLN A 302 19.61 -8.41 -17.42
CA GLN A 302 20.71 -7.45 -17.25
C GLN A 302 22.06 -8.11 -16.89
N GLY A 303 22.15 -9.45 -16.85
CA GLY A 303 23.36 -10.18 -16.52
C GLY A 303 23.67 -10.27 -15.02
N ILE A 304 22.75 -9.86 -14.15
CA ILE A 304 22.89 -9.97 -12.69
C ILE A 304 22.53 -11.40 -12.25
N ASN A 305 23.43 -12.05 -11.50
CA ASN A 305 23.15 -13.38 -10.97
C ASN A 305 22.20 -13.32 -9.77
N THR A 306 20.97 -13.75 -9.96
CA THR A 306 19.91 -13.85 -8.93
C THR A 306 19.44 -15.28 -8.72
N THR A 307 20.20 -16.27 -9.20
CA THR A 307 19.75 -17.68 -9.33
C THR A 307 19.37 -18.30 -7.99
N GLU A 308 20.15 -18.03 -6.94
CA GLU A 308 19.90 -18.56 -5.60
C GLU A 308 18.60 -18.02 -5.01
N PHE A 309 18.43 -16.70 -4.98
CA PHE A 309 17.21 -16.05 -4.48
C PHE A 309 15.97 -16.44 -5.32
N HIS A 310 16.12 -16.51 -6.64
CA HIS A 310 15.07 -16.99 -7.54
C HIS A 310 14.62 -18.41 -7.18
N ASN A 311 15.56 -19.34 -6.94
CA ASN A 311 15.22 -20.71 -6.55
C ASN A 311 14.48 -20.76 -5.20
N ASN A 312 14.85 -19.90 -4.25
CA ASN A 312 14.16 -19.78 -2.97
C ASN A 312 12.73 -19.26 -3.14
N VAL A 313 12.54 -18.20 -3.95
CA VAL A 313 11.20 -17.66 -4.29
C VAL A 313 10.34 -18.74 -4.94
N VAL A 314 10.87 -19.45 -5.93
CA VAL A 314 10.15 -20.54 -6.61
C VAL A 314 9.78 -21.67 -5.64
N LYS A 315 10.66 -22.01 -4.70
CA LYS A 315 10.38 -23.01 -3.66
C LYS A 315 9.24 -22.57 -2.74
N VAL A 316 9.23 -21.31 -2.29
CA VAL A 316 8.16 -20.74 -1.46
C VAL A 316 6.82 -20.71 -2.22
N ILE A 317 6.83 -20.29 -3.49
CA ILE A 317 5.63 -20.29 -4.33
C ILE A 317 5.08 -21.71 -4.48
N ARG A 318 5.94 -22.71 -4.73
CA ARG A 318 5.52 -24.12 -4.83
C ARG A 318 4.95 -24.69 -3.54
N SER A 319 5.37 -24.18 -2.38
CA SER A 319 4.86 -24.65 -1.08
C SER A 319 3.55 -23.98 -0.67
N LEU A 320 3.34 -22.71 -1.00
CA LEU A 320 2.20 -21.92 -0.53
C LEU A 320 1.04 -21.84 -1.54
N TYR A 321 1.31 -22.02 -2.85
CA TYR A 321 0.33 -21.81 -3.91
C TYR A 321 -0.11 -23.12 -4.56
N THR A 322 -1.39 -23.21 -4.89
CA THR A 322 -1.94 -24.30 -5.71
C THR A 322 -1.37 -24.27 -7.13
N VAL A 323 -1.47 -25.38 -7.87
CA VAL A 323 -1.00 -25.47 -9.26
C VAL A 323 -1.66 -24.41 -10.15
N ALA A 324 -2.96 -24.16 -9.96
CA ALA A 324 -3.68 -23.14 -10.71
C ALA A 324 -3.13 -21.73 -10.45
N GLU A 325 -2.88 -21.38 -9.19
CA GLU A 325 -2.31 -20.07 -8.85
C GLU A 325 -0.86 -19.91 -9.33
N GLN A 326 -0.08 -21.00 -9.38
CA GLN A 326 1.26 -20.99 -9.97
C GLN A 326 1.23 -20.68 -11.48
N GLU A 327 0.25 -21.26 -12.20
CA GLU A 327 0.03 -20.94 -13.62
C GLU A 327 -0.41 -19.49 -13.81
N GLU A 328 -1.31 -19.00 -12.96
CA GLU A 328 -1.73 -17.59 -12.96
C GLU A 328 -0.58 -16.64 -12.65
N ALA A 329 0.26 -16.96 -11.66
CA ALA A 329 1.45 -16.16 -11.31
C ALA A 329 2.44 -16.12 -12.48
N THR A 330 2.60 -17.23 -13.22
CA THR A 330 3.44 -17.27 -14.42
C THR A 330 2.88 -16.40 -15.54
N LYS A 331 1.57 -16.45 -15.78
CA LYS A 331 0.88 -15.57 -16.75
C LYS A 331 1.05 -14.10 -16.37
N CYS A 332 0.75 -13.76 -15.12
CA CYS A 332 0.89 -12.42 -14.58
C CYS A 332 2.34 -11.92 -14.64
N CYS A 333 3.32 -12.77 -14.35
CA CYS A 333 4.75 -12.47 -14.46
C CYS A 333 5.12 -12.06 -15.90
N ASN A 334 4.67 -12.83 -16.90
CA ASN A 334 4.93 -12.50 -18.30
C ASN A 334 4.33 -11.14 -18.69
N MET A 335 3.11 -10.84 -18.24
CA MET A 335 2.48 -9.53 -18.47
C MET A 335 3.25 -8.39 -17.80
N MET A 336 3.64 -8.55 -16.54
CA MET A 336 4.47 -7.57 -15.83
C MET A 336 5.81 -7.34 -16.53
N VAL A 337 6.50 -8.41 -16.96
CA VAL A 337 7.77 -8.29 -17.69
C VAL A 337 7.57 -7.51 -18.99
N VAL A 338 6.60 -7.90 -19.82
CA VAL A 338 6.29 -7.24 -21.10
C VAL A 338 5.96 -5.77 -20.90
N TYR A 339 5.17 -5.45 -19.87
CA TYR A 339 4.80 -4.07 -19.54
C TYR A 339 6.01 -3.22 -19.11
N MET A 340 6.98 -3.83 -18.41
CA MET A 340 8.18 -3.13 -17.92
C MET A 340 9.31 -3.05 -18.94
N THR A 341 9.38 -3.95 -19.93
CA THR A 341 10.48 -4.01 -20.90
C THR A 341 10.72 -2.69 -21.65
N PRO A 342 9.71 -2.02 -22.26
CA PRO A 342 9.95 -0.78 -23.00
C PRO A 342 10.50 0.34 -22.11
N PHE A 343 10.07 0.38 -20.84
CA PHE A 343 10.60 1.33 -19.87
C PHE A 343 12.08 1.09 -19.59
N LEU A 344 12.45 -0.16 -19.31
CA LEU A 344 13.84 -0.53 -19.04
C LEU A 344 14.75 -0.32 -20.25
N GLU A 345 14.26 -0.56 -21.46
CA GLU A 345 14.98 -0.29 -22.70
C GLU A 345 15.17 1.23 -22.92
N SER A 346 14.18 2.05 -22.58
CA SER A 346 14.26 3.52 -22.67
C SER A 346 15.28 4.14 -21.70
N LEU A 347 15.60 3.44 -20.60
CA LEU A 347 16.66 3.81 -19.65
C LEU A 347 18.05 3.39 -20.12
N SER A 348 18.16 2.54 -21.15
CA SER A 348 19.43 1.95 -21.61
C SER A 348 20.24 2.69 -22.70
N PRO A 349 19.95 3.94 -23.15
CA PRO A 349 20.87 4.61 -24.05
C PRO A 349 21.90 5.43 -23.25
N GLU A 350 23.16 4.95 -23.23
CA GLU A 350 24.43 5.71 -23.17
C GLU A 350 25.39 5.54 -21.98
N THR A 351 25.03 4.95 -20.83
CA THR A 351 26.02 4.75 -19.75
C THR A 351 26.03 3.31 -19.25
N GLY A 352 27.13 2.60 -19.54
CA GLY A 352 27.40 1.29 -18.96
C GLY A 352 27.30 1.34 -17.43
N GLN A 353 26.52 0.41 -16.87
CA GLN A 353 25.98 0.37 -15.50
C GLN A 353 24.83 1.33 -15.24
N VAL A 354 23.62 0.84 -15.51
CA VAL A 354 22.37 1.46 -15.07
C VAL A 354 22.13 1.05 -13.61
N PHE A 355 22.30 2.00 -12.69
CA PHE A 355 21.75 1.88 -11.34
C PHE A 355 20.26 2.17 -11.44
N PHE A 356 19.43 1.23 -10.98
CA PHE A 356 17.99 1.41 -10.94
C PHE A 356 17.66 2.42 -9.82
N ASP A 357 17.12 3.58 -10.17
CA ASP A 357 16.52 4.53 -9.20
C ASP A 357 15.00 4.26 -9.10
N PRO A 358 14.52 3.71 -7.97
CA PRO A 358 13.10 3.43 -7.74
C PRO A 358 12.18 4.65 -7.85
N CYS A 359 12.73 5.87 -7.81
CA CYS A 359 11.96 7.12 -7.86
C CYS A 359 11.66 7.61 -9.28
N THR A 360 12.14 6.94 -10.33
CA THR A 360 11.90 7.38 -11.73
C THR A 360 10.61 6.75 -12.28
N PRO A 361 9.54 7.51 -12.57
CA PRO A 361 8.32 6.96 -13.13
C PRO A 361 8.51 6.57 -14.61
N PRO A 362 7.74 5.58 -15.13
CA PRO A 362 7.77 5.27 -16.56
C PRO A 362 7.33 6.45 -17.42
N PRO A 363 7.95 6.66 -18.61
CA PRO A 363 7.50 7.64 -19.57
C PRO A 363 6.03 7.41 -19.94
N LEU A 364 5.24 8.49 -19.89
CA LEU A 364 3.81 8.52 -20.22
C LEU A 364 3.49 7.95 -21.62
N GLY A 365 4.46 7.91 -22.54
CA GLY A 365 4.30 7.39 -23.90
C GLY A 365 4.27 5.86 -24.05
N ILE A 366 4.53 5.10 -22.98
CA ILE A 366 4.51 3.63 -22.97
C ILE A 366 3.16 3.09 -22.45
N LEU A 367 2.30 3.96 -21.90
CA LEU A 367 1.01 3.63 -21.29
C LEU A 367 -0.15 3.47 -22.30
N THR A 368 0.11 3.56 -23.61
CA THR A 368 -0.90 3.24 -24.61
C THR A 368 -0.84 1.74 -24.92
N PRO A 369 -1.90 0.96 -24.65
CA PRO A 369 -1.99 -0.38 -25.21
C PRO A 369 -2.00 -0.29 -26.75
N PRO A 370 -1.56 -1.34 -27.47
CA PRO A 370 -1.64 -1.40 -28.93
C PRO A 370 -3.06 -1.23 -29.48
#